data_AF-A0A9E3EW51-F1
#
_entry.id   AF-A0A9E3EW51-F1
#
_cell.length_a   1.000
_cell.length_b   1.000
_cell.length_c   1.000
_cell.angle_alpha   90.00
_cell.angle_beta   90.00
_cell.angle_gamma   90.00
#
_symmetry.space_group_name_H-M   'P 1'
#
loop_
_entity.id
_entity.type
_entity.pdbx_description
1 polymer ?
#
loop_
_entity_poly.entity_id
_entity_poly.type
_entity_poly.pdbx_seq_one_letter_code
_entity_poly.pdbx_strand_id
1 'polypeptide(L)'
;MFNWLLRKRLSGEAKRKLMIAAARSEEAIIETHVANALDLLEDLGDEVDLDRGIELYLEMMAPPDPVAAIVANRVMARTETSIPRGVVVRGGRFENVFRDDQKRNPSRRDDRKRR
;
A
#
# COMPACT_ATOMS: atom_id res chain seq x y z
N MET A 1 4.93 24.52 -14.09
CA MET A 1 6.10 24.77 -14.99
C MET A 1 5.88 24.42 -16.47
N PHE A 2 4.79 23.75 -16.90
CA PHE A 2 4.60 23.33 -18.31
C PHE A 2 3.46 24.04 -19.08
N ASN A 3 3.13 25.28 -18.71
CA ASN A 3 1.97 25.98 -19.28
C ASN A 3 2.15 26.39 -20.77
N TRP A 4 3.34 26.22 -21.34
CA TRP A 4 3.61 26.50 -22.75
C TRP A 4 3.20 25.35 -23.69
N LEU A 5 3.22 24.10 -23.22
CA LEU A 5 2.77 22.93 -24.00
C LEU A 5 1.25 22.93 -24.21
N LEU A 6 0.51 23.54 -23.29
CA LEU A 6 -0.94 23.73 -23.39
C LEU A 6 -1.34 24.77 -24.46
N ARG A 7 -0.40 25.61 -24.93
CA ARG A 7 -0.66 26.63 -25.98
C ARG A 7 -0.68 26.06 -27.40
N LYS A 8 -0.19 24.84 -27.62
CA LYS A 8 -0.40 24.11 -28.89
C LYS A 8 -1.56 23.13 -28.73
N ARG A 9 -2.53 23.19 -29.63
CA ARG A 9 -3.58 22.15 -29.73
C ARG A 9 -2.92 20.83 -30.09
N LEU A 10 -2.67 19.99 -29.09
CA LEU A 10 -2.24 18.61 -29.28
C LEU A 10 -3.34 17.83 -30.01
N SER A 11 -2.96 16.90 -30.89
CA SER A 11 -3.91 15.91 -31.40
C SER A 11 -4.41 15.02 -30.26
N GLY A 12 -5.56 14.36 -30.44
CA GLY A 12 -6.09 13.43 -29.44
C GLY A 12 -5.09 12.33 -29.08
N GLU A 13 -4.37 11.81 -30.06
CA GLU A 13 -3.31 10.80 -29.87
C GLU A 13 -2.12 11.35 -29.06
N ALA A 14 -1.65 12.56 -29.39
CA ALA A 14 -0.54 13.19 -28.66
C ALA A 14 -0.92 13.47 -27.19
N LYS A 15 -2.16 13.93 -26.94
CA LYS A 15 -2.69 14.10 -25.58
C LYS A 15 -2.71 12.77 -24.82
N ARG A 16 -3.17 11.68 -25.44
CA ARG A 16 -3.17 10.35 -24.82
C ARG A 16 -1.76 9.88 -24.47
N LYS A 17 -0.79 10.02 -25.38
CA LYS A 17 0.61 9.65 -25.12
C LYS A 17 1.21 10.45 -23.95
N LEU A 18 0.94 11.75 -23.89
CA LEU A 18 1.38 12.60 -22.79
C LEU A 18 0.79 12.17 -21.45
N MET A 19 -0.51 11.86 -21.39
CA MET A 19 -1.16 11.38 -20.17
C MET A 19 -0.55 10.06 -19.68
N ILE A 20 -0.25 9.13 -20.60
CA ILE A 20 0.42 7.87 -20.25
C ILE A 20 1.83 8.12 -19.72
N ALA A 21 2.57 9.03 -20.35
CA ALA A 21 3.91 9.39 -19.89
C ALA A 21 3.88 10.03 -18.50
N ALA A 22 2.92 10.93 -18.24
CA ALA A 22 2.70 11.53 -16.94
C ALA A 22 2.38 10.47 -15.87
N ALA A 23 1.42 9.58 -16.12
CA ALA A 23 1.07 8.51 -15.19
C ALA A 23 2.27 7.58 -14.89
N ARG A 24 3.08 7.24 -15.91
CA ARG A 24 4.31 6.45 -15.71
C ARG A 24 5.33 7.18 -14.87
N SER A 25 5.47 8.50 -15.04
CA SER A 25 6.40 9.29 -14.24
C SER A 25 5.95 9.41 -12.78
N GLU A 26 4.66 9.56 -12.53
CA GLU A 26 4.10 9.55 -11.17
C GLU A 26 4.37 8.23 -10.47
N GLU A 27 4.16 7.10 -11.17
CA GLU A 27 4.47 5.77 -10.62
C GLU A 27 5.97 5.60 -10.34
N ALA A 28 6.83 6.07 -11.24
CA ALA A 28 8.28 5.97 -11.07
C ALA A 28 8.79 6.78 -9.87
N ILE A 29 8.20 7.96 -9.62
CA ILE A 29 8.52 8.77 -8.44
C ILE A 29 8.16 8.02 -7.17
N ILE A 30 6.95 7.43 -7.11
CA ILE A 30 6.51 6.63 -5.96
C ILE A 30 7.45 5.43 -5.74
N GLU A 31 7.76 4.68 -6.79
CA GLU A 31 8.65 3.52 -6.71
C GLU A 31 10.06 3.89 -6.22
N THR A 32 10.59 5.03 -6.69
CA THR A 32 11.88 5.55 -6.22
C THR A 32 11.83 5.86 -4.73
N HIS A 33 10.75 6.49 -4.26
CA HIS A 33 10.62 6.80 -2.84
C HIS A 33 10.57 5.54 -1.98
N VAL A 34 9.81 4.52 -2.42
CA VAL A 34 9.68 3.24 -1.70
C VAL A 34 11.02 2.50 -1.66
N ALA A 35 11.76 2.45 -2.78
CA ALA A 35 13.09 1.83 -2.82
C ALA A 35 14.03 2.49 -1.82
N ASN A 36 14.19 3.82 -1.89
CA ASN A 36 15.07 4.55 -0.97
C ASN A 36 14.66 4.40 0.50
N ALA A 37 13.36 4.33 0.79
CA ALA A 37 12.87 4.13 2.16
C ALA A 37 13.20 2.73 2.69
N LEU A 38 13.11 1.69 1.85
CA LEU A 38 13.52 0.34 2.22
C LEU A 38 15.03 0.23 2.42
N ASP A 39 15.82 0.84 1.54
CA ASP A 39 17.28 0.88 1.68
C ASP A 39 17.68 1.58 3.00
N LEU A 40 17.02 2.70 3.34
CA LEU A 40 17.23 3.37 4.63
C LEU A 40 16.87 2.48 5.82
N LEU A 41 15.75 1.75 5.76
CA LEU A 41 15.33 0.84 6.83
C LEU A 41 16.32 -0.32 6.98
N GLU A 42 16.88 -0.82 5.89
CA GLU A 42 17.94 -1.82 5.91
C GLU A 42 19.21 -1.27 6.55
N ASP A 43 19.63 -0.06 6.19
CA ASP A 43 20.80 0.62 6.76
C ASP A 43 20.67 0.92 8.25
N LEU A 44 19.46 1.27 8.72
CA LEU A 44 19.18 1.54 10.14
C LEU A 44 19.10 0.26 10.99
N GLY A 45 18.76 -0.89 10.39
CA GLY A 45 18.64 -2.16 11.10
C GLY A 45 17.73 -2.08 12.33
N ASP A 46 18.24 -2.51 13.48
CA ASP A 46 17.50 -2.53 14.75
C ASP A 46 17.60 -1.21 15.55
N GLU A 47 18.22 -0.15 15.00
CA GLU A 47 18.38 1.13 15.71
C GLU A 47 17.05 1.89 15.88
N VAL A 48 16.10 1.68 14.97
CA VAL A 48 14.75 2.25 15.03
C VAL A 48 13.71 1.21 14.64
N ASP A 49 12.48 1.36 15.15
CA ASP A 49 11.37 0.55 14.64
C ASP A 49 10.92 1.00 13.25
N LEU A 50 10.19 0.12 12.55
CA LEU A 50 9.71 0.32 11.19
C LEU A 50 8.93 1.63 11.05
N ASP A 51 8.00 1.89 11.97
CA ASP A 51 7.11 3.05 11.91
C ASP A 51 7.93 4.34 12.04
N ARG A 52 8.90 4.37 12.96
CA ARG A 52 9.79 5.51 13.16
C ARG A 52 10.74 5.71 11.98
N GLY A 53 11.26 4.64 11.38
CA GLY A 53 12.11 4.73 10.18
C GLY A 53 11.36 5.31 8.98
N ILE A 54 10.10 4.91 8.78
CA ILE A 54 9.22 5.50 7.75
C ILE A 54 8.96 6.98 8.03
N GLU A 55 8.66 7.33 9.28
CA GLU A 55 8.43 8.72 9.69
C GLU A 55 9.66 9.60 9.41
N LEU A 56 10.86 9.15 9.82
CA LEU A 56 12.11 9.86 9.56
C LEU A 56 12.36 10.10 8.06
N TYR A 57 12.10 9.09 7.23
CA TYR A 57 12.22 9.22 5.78
C TYR A 57 11.27 10.29 5.22
N LEU A 58 10.00 10.24 5.63
CA LEU A 58 8.98 11.17 5.14
C LEU A 58 9.19 12.60 5.64
N GLU A 59 9.67 12.77 6.87
CA GLU A 59 10.08 14.08 7.41
C GLU A 59 11.24 14.67 6.60
N MET A 60 12.25 13.85 6.28
CA MET A 60 13.44 14.30 5.56
C MET A 60 13.15 14.64 4.09
N MET A 61 12.39 13.77 3.41
CA MET A 61 12.14 13.91 1.97
C MET A 61 10.93 14.80 1.65
N ALA A 62 10.04 15.00 2.62
CA ALA A 62 8.83 15.82 2.54
C ALA A 62 8.08 15.69 1.18
N PRO A 63 7.76 14.46 0.72
CA PRO A 63 6.98 14.30 -0.51
C PRO A 63 5.56 14.87 -0.30
N PRO A 64 4.85 15.25 -1.38
CA PRO A 64 3.47 15.71 -1.27
C PRO A 64 2.59 14.72 -0.50
N ASP A 65 1.67 15.19 0.34
CA ASP A 65 0.88 14.33 1.25
C ASP A 65 0.25 13.08 0.59
N PRO A 66 -0.34 13.15 -0.63
CA PRO A 66 -0.86 11.95 -1.28
C PRO A 66 0.22 10.91 -1.60
N VAL A 67 1.43 11.37 -1.94
CA VAL A 67 2.59 10.51 -2.22
C VAL A 67 3.13 9.92 -0.91
N ALA A 68 3.23 10.72 0.16
CA ALA A 68 3.71 10.28 1.46
C ALA A 68 2.92 9.06 1.99
N ALA A 69 1.58 9.13 1.94
CA ALA A 69 0.71 8.05 2.38
C ALA A 69 0.87 6.77 1.52
N ILE A 70 1.03 6.92 0.20
CA ILE A 70 1.25 5.77 -0.70
C ILE A 70 2.60 5.11 -0.42
N VAL A 71 3.66 5.90 -0.20
CA VAL A 71 5.00 5.40 0.11
C VAL A 71 4.98 4.60 1.41
N ALA A 72 4.44 5.17 2.50
CA ALA A 72 4.34 4.48 3.79
C ALA A 72 3.62 3.13 3.65
N ASN A 73 2.45 3.11 3.00
CA ASN A 73 1.68 1.89 2.79
C ASN A 73 2.43 0.82 1.99
N ARG A 74 3.14 1.22 0.93
CA ARG A 74 3.93 0.28 0.11
C ARG A 74 5.14 -0.26 0.85
N VAL A 75 5.82 0.56 1.66
CA VAL A 75 6.95 0.12 2.51
C VAL A 75 6.46 -0.89 3.54
N MET A 76 5.38 -0.60 4.26
CA MET A 76 4.79 -1.53 5.23
C MET A 76 4.44 -2.88 4.57
N ALA A 77 3.75 -2.86 3.43
CA ALA A 77 3.35 -4.09 2.73
C ALA A 77 4.55 -4.93 2.25
N ARG A 78 5.64 -4.29 1.79
CA ARG A 78 6.86 -4.99 1.37
C ARG A 78 7.61 -5.59 2.56
N THR A 79 7.61 -4.89 3.69
CA THR A 79 8.28 -5.36 4.92
C THR A 79 7.52 -6.54 5.54
N GLU A 80 6.19 -6.52 5.58
CA GLU A 80 5.38 -7.63 6.08
C GLU A 80 5.60 -8.92 5.25
N THR A 81 5.80 -8.78 3.94
CA THR A 81 6.09 -9.91 3.05
C THR A 81 7.47 -10.52 3.31
N SER A 82 8.40 -9.76 3.88
CA SER A 82 9.78 -10.19 4.16
C SER A 82 9.95 -10.85 5.54
N ILE A 83 8.94 -10.81 6.42
CA ILE A 83 8.93 -11.58 7.67
C ILE A 83 8.65 -13.04 7.31
N PRO A 84 9.54 -14.02 7.60
CA PRO A 84 9.23 -15.42 7.42
C PRO A 84 7.97 -15.76 8.21
N ARG A 85 6.97 -16.39 7.57
CA ARG A 85 5.69 -16.84 8.19
C ARG A 85 5.86 -17.91 9.30
N GLY A 86 6.97 -17.92 10.02
CA GLY A 86 7.29 -18.84 11.12
C GLY A 86 7.32 -18.21 12.51
N VAL A 87 7.28 -16.87 12.63
CA VAL A 87 7.13 -16.24 13.94
C VAL A 87 5.64 -16.26 14.32
N VAL A 88 5.23 -17.32 15.00
CA VAL A 88 3.92 -17.40 15.63
C VAL A 88 3.87 -16.35 16.74
N VAL A 89 3.40 -15.14 16.40
CA VAL A 89 2.94 -14.18 17.41
C VAL A 89 1.68 -14.77 18.03
N ARG A 90 1.87 -15.46 19.15
CA ARG A 90 0.79 -16.05 19.93
C ARG A 90 -0.10 -14.92 20.45
N GLY A 91 -1.25 -14.73 19.81
CA GLY A 91 -2.30 -13.79 20.22
C GLY A 91 -2.25 -12.43 19.51
N GLY A 92 -2.57 -12.40 18.21
CA GLY A 92 -2.77 -11.15 17.48
C GLY A 92 -4.14 -10.54 17.77
N ARG A 93 -4.17 -9.23 18.07
CA ARG A 93 -5.35 -8.38 18.37
C ARG A 93 -6.43 -8.32 17.27
N PHE A 94 -6.31 -9.12 16.21
CA PHE A 94 -7.19 -9.09 15.03
C PHE A 94 -7.79 -10.45 14.65
N GLU A 95 -7.66 -11.48 15.50
CA GLU A 95 -8.19 -12.83 15.21
C GLU A 95 -9.72 -12.87 14.99
N ASN A 96 -10.43 -11.82 15.42
CA ASN A 96 -11.88 -11.72 15.33
C ASN A 96 -12.38 -10.67 14.32
N VAL A 97 -11.51 -9.94 13.62
CA VAL A 97 -11.97 -8.84 12.73
C VAL A 97 -12.54 -9.35 11.40
N PHE A 98 -12.18 -10.57 10.99
CA PHE A 98 -12.65 -11.19 9.75
C PHE A 98 -13.50 -12.45 9.97
N ARG A 99 -13.91 -12.71 11.21
CA ARG A 99 -14.56 -13.98 11.58
C ARG A 99 -16.01 -13.78 12.00
N ASP A 100 -16.81 -13.11 11.18
CA ASP A 100 -18.26 -13.34 11.17
C ASP A 100 -18.88 -12.86 9.86
N ASP A 101 -19.32 -13.82 9.04
CA ASP A 101 -20.49 -13.67 8.14
C ASP A 101 -20.90 -14.96 7.41
N GLN A 102 -20.23 -16.11 7.63
CA GLN A 102 -20.63 -17.40 7.01
C GLN A 102 -21.48 -18.34 7.88
N LYS A 103 -22.04 -17.89 9.01
CA LYS A 103 -22.93 -18.73 9.86
C LYS A 103 -24.39 -18.27 9.94
N ARG A 104 -24.94 -17.69 8.87
CA ARG A 104 -26.39 -17.70 8.64
C ARG A 104 -26.74 -18.58 7.45
N ASN A 105 -26.80 -19.89 7.69
CA ASN A 105 -27.58 -20.78 6.85
C ASN A 105 -28.46 -21.69 7.70
N PRO A 106 -29.66 -21.25 8.12
CA PRO A 106 -30.68 -22.15 8.63
C PRO A 106 -31.49 -22.68 7.45
N SER A 107 -30.90 -23.57 6.67
CA SER A 107 -31.65 -24.34 5.68
C SER A 107 -31.34 -25.83 5.83
N ARG A 108 -32.36 -26.51 6.35
CA ARG A 108 -32.70 -27.94 6.21
C ARG A 108 -31.96 -28.92 7.12
N ARG A 109 -32.73 -29.45 8.08
CA ARG A 109 -33.18 -30.86 8.20
C ARG A 109 -33.94 -30.97 9.53
N ASP A 110 -35.00 -31.71 9.70
CA ASP A 110 -35.74 -32.63 8.85
C ASP A 110 -37.05 -32.92 9.60
N ASP A 111 -38.09 -33.28 8.85
CA ASP A 111 -39.24 -33.98 9.39
C ASP A 111 -38.80 -35.16 10.25
N ARG A 112 -39.27 -35.21 11.51
CA ARG A 112 -39.72 -36.48 12.12
C ARG A 112 -40.32 -36.31 13.51
N LYS A 113 -41.49 -36.95 13.64
CA LYS A 113 -42.15 -37.50 14.83
C LYS A 113 -43.19 -36.57 15.46
N ARG A 114 -44.46 -36.78 15.11
CA ARG A 114 -45.38 -37.82 15.67
C ARG A 114 -45.99 -37.35 17.00
N ARG A 115 -47.21 -36.83 16.93
CA ARG A 115 -48.44 -37.25 17.63
C ARG A 115 -49.33 -36.05 17.92
#